data_AF-A0A1B1RXI9-F1
#
_entry.id   AF-A0A1B1RXI9-F1
#
_cell.length_a   1.000
_cell.length_b   1.000
_cell.length_c   1.000
_cell.angle_alpha   90.00
_cell.angle_beta   90.00
_cell.angle_gamma   90.00
#
_symmetry.space_group_name_H-M   'P 1'
#
loop_
_entity.id
_entity.type
_entity.pdbx_description
1 polymer ?
#
loop_
_entity_poly.entity_id
_entity_poly.type
_entity_poly.pdbx_seq_one_letter_code
_entity_poly.pdbx_strand_id
1 'polypeptide(L)'
;MNKIINVFKNDHGVTLVELMATLVIVSIIGILSYTVLFQGYSNYQRIQVETQLRDEADLIMASMIKDLFILKDGQIEVENFCTNNKKTSLLNVMKSGKFVKTGFEGENVLVNGNVINFYNQNVKIIPTDCSSNSPTSITKNDTEAEYTIVFTLKLNKGNKEHRMKFENTVQVIANSKEDAG
;
A
#
# COMPACT_ATOMS: atom_id res chain seq x y z
N MET A 1 27.64 -18.74 -43.89
CA MET A 1 26.25 -19.27 -43.84
C MET A 1 26.11 -20.73 -44.31
N ASN A 2 27.11 -21.33 -44.97
CA ASN A 2 26.96 -22.66 -45.61
C ASN A 2 27.31 -23.89 -44.73
N LYS A 3 27.75 -23.69 -43.48
CA LYS A 3 28.20 -24.80 -42.62
C LYS A 3 27.05 -25.51 -41.89
N ILE A 4 25.91 -24.83 -41.68
CA ILE A 4 24.71 -25.40 -41.06
C ILE A 4 23.95 -26.29 -42.06
N ILE A 5 23.97 -25.94 -43.35
CA ILE A 5 23.24 -26.64 -44.41
C ILE A 5 23.83 -28.04 -44.69
N ASN A 6 25.14 -28.21 -44.58
CA ASN A 6 25.78 -29.51 -44.82
C ASN A 6 25.57 -30.55 -43.70
N VAL A 7 25.10 -30.15 -42.51
CA VAL A 7 24.76 -31.09 -41.42
C VAL A 7 23.43 -31.82 -41.71
N PHE A 8 22.52 -31.18 -42.46
CA PHE A 8 21.23 -31.76 -42.86
C PHE A 8 21.32 -32.74 -44.04
N LYS A 9 22.51 -32.92 -44.64
CA LYS A 9 22.75 -33.79 -45.81
C LYS A 9 23.38 -35.14 -45.45
N ASN A 10 23.27 -35.55 -44.19
CA ASN A 10 23.79 -36.81 -43.68
C ASN A 10 22.66 -37.85 -43.66
N ASP A 11 22.75 -38.89 -44.49
CA ASP A 11 21.72 -39.95 -44.64
C ASP A 11 21.72 -40.98 -43.48
N HIS A 12 22.47 -40.72 -42.41
CA HIS A 12 22.42 -41.51 -41.18
C HIS A 12 21.25 -41.02 -40.32
N GLY A 13 20.18 -41.81 -40.21
CA GLY A 13 19.02 -41.50 -39.38
C GLY A 13 19.37 -41.27 -37.91
N VAL A 14 18.54 -40.50 -37.21
CA VAL A 14 18.70 -40.24 -35.77
C VAL A 14 18.58 -41.56 -34.99
N THR A 15 19.56 -41.85 -34.14
CA THR A 15 19.48 -43.04 -33.30
C THR A 15 18.46 -42.85 -32.17
N LEU A 16 17.79 -43.93 -31.76
CA LEU A 16 16.82 -43.90 -30.65
C LEU A 16 17.44 -43.30 -29.38
N VAL A 17 18.70 -43.63 -29.11
CA VAL A 17 19.43 -43.18 -27.92
C VAL A 17 19.69 -41.67 -27.95
N GLU A 18 20.05 -41.09 -29.10
CA GLU A 18 20.21 -39.63 -29.23
C GLU A 18 18.89 -38.88 -29.03
N LEU A 19 17.78 -39.43 -29.54
CA LEU A 19 16.45 -38.86 -29.33
C LEU A 19 16.02 -38.93 -27.86
N MET A 20 16.31 -40.04 -27.18
CA MET A 20 16.03 -40.18 -25.74
C MET A 20 16.89 -39.21 -24.92
N ALA A 21 18.18 -39.11 -25.22
CA ALA A 21 19.11 -38.22 -24.52
C ALA A 21 18.69 -36.75 -24.68
N THR A 22 18.29 -36.34 -25.89
CA THR A 22 17.81 -34.97 -26.14
C THR A 22 16.48 -34.68 -25.42
N LEU A 23 15.53 -35.61 -25.41
CA LEU A 23 14.28 -35.48 -24.64
C LEU A 23 14.53 -35.34 -23.14
N VAL A 24 15.47 -36.14 -22.59
CA VAL A 24 15.86 -36.04 -21.18
C VAL A 24 16.41 -34.65 -20.88
N ILE A 25 17.35 -34.14 -21.70
CA ILE A 25 17.94 -32.81 -21.49
C ILE A 25 16.89 -31.71 -21.60
N VAL A 26 16.03 -31.76 -22.63
CA VAL A 26 14.95 -30.77 -22.82
C VAL A 26 13.96 -30.82 -21.66
N SER A 27 13.61 -31.99 -21.14
CA SER A 27 12.69 -32.11 -20.00
C SER A 27 13.29 -31.49 -18.73
N ILE A 28 14.58 -31.70 -18.46
CA ILE A 28 15.27 -31.09 -17.32
C ILE A 28 15.24 -29.56 -17.45
N ILE A 29 15.61 -29.03 -18.61
CA ILE A 29 15.59 -27.58 -18.88
C ILE A 29 14.16 -27.04 -18.77
N GLY A 30 13.16 -27.77 -19.27
CA GLY A 30 11.76 -27.40 -19.23
C GLY A 30 11.22 -27.29 -17.81
N ILE A 31 11.53 -28.25 -16.94
CA ILE A 31 11.11 -28.24 -15.53
C ILE A 31 11.73 -27.05 -14.79
N LEU A 32 13.03 -26.81 -14.99
CA LEU A 32 13.74 -25.68 -14.36
C LEU A 32 13.16 -24.35 -14.84
N SER A 33 12.93 -24.21 -16.16
CA SER A 33 12.34 -23.01 -16.75
C SER A 33 10.92 -22.75 -16.23
N TYR A 34 10.10 -23.79 -16.16
CA TYR A 34 8.73 -23.70 -15.64
C TYR A 34 8.71 -23.21 -14.18
N THR A 35 9.60 -23.74 -13.34
CA THR A 35 9.70 -23.35 -11.93
C THR A 35 10.02 -21.88 -11.78
N VAL A 36 11.02 -21.39 -12.53
CA VAL A 36 11.42 -19.97 -12.50
C VAL A 36 10.29 -19.07 -13.02
N LEU A 37 9.65 -19.45 -14.13
CA LEU A 37 8.53 -18.69 -14.70
C LEU A 37 7.35 -18.61 -13.74
N PHE A 38 6.98 -19.73 -13.11
CA PHE A 38 5.89 -19.78 -12.16
C PHE A 38 6.16 -18.93 -10.92
N GLN A 39 7.39 -18.99 -10.40
CA GLN A 39 7.81 -18.15 -9.28
C GLN A 39 7.80 -16.66 -9.66
N GLY A 40 8.30 -16.32 -10.85
CA GLY A 40 8.27 -14.95 -11.38
C GLY A 40 6.84 -14.42 -11.51
N TYR A 41 5.93 -15.23 -12.02
CA TYR A 41 4.52 -14.87 -12.15
C TYR A 41 3.84 -14.63 -10.80
N SER A 42 4.05 -15.54 -9.82
CA SER A 42 3.52 -15.38 -8.47
C SER A 42 4.05 -14.11 -7.79
N ASN A 43 5.35 -13.84 -7.95
CA ASN A 43 5.97 -12.63 -7.42
C ASN A 43 5.41 -11.36 -8.08
N TYR A 44 5.23 -11.38 -9.41
CA TYR A 44 4.61 -10.27 -10.13
C TYR A 44 3.20 -9.96 -9.60
N GLN A 45 2.37 -10.98 -9.39
CA GLN A 45 1.03 -10.79 -8.84
C GLN A 45 1.06 -10.19 -7.44
N ARG A 46 1.99 -10.63 -6.59
CA ARG A 46 2.18 -10.10 -5.24
C ARG A 46 2.60 -8.63 -5.28
N ILE A 47 3.63 -8.31 -6.06
CA ILE A 47 4.12 -6.93 -6.22
C ILE A 47 2.99 -6.04 -6.73
N GLN A 48 2.21 -6.50 -7.72
CA GLN A 48 1.08 -5.73 -8.24
C GLN A 48 0.05 -5.39 -7.14
N VAL A 49 -0.25 -6.32 -6.24
CA VAL A 49 -1.17 -6.08 -5.11
C VAL A 49 -0.57 -5.08 -4.12
N GLU A 50 0.71 -5.23 -3.78
CA GLU A 50 1.42 -4.31 -2.89
C GLU A 50 1.48 -2.89 -3.47
N THR A 51 1.75 -2.76 -4.78
CA THR A 51 1.72 -1.48 -5.50
C THR A 51 0.33 -0.85 -5.45
N GLN A 52 -0.74 -1.61 -5.73
CA GLN A 52 -2.11 -1.08 -5.65
C GLN A 52 -2.45 -0.57 -4.25
N LEU A 53 -2.06 -1.27 -3.19
CA LEU A 53 -2.27 -0.80 -1.82
C LEU A 53 -1.44 0.46 -1.52
N ARG A 54 -0.21 0.53 -2.03
CA ARG A 54 0.70 1.67 -1.85
C ARG A 54 0.19 2.92 -2.57
N ASP A 55 -0.31 2.79 -3.78
CA ASP A 55 -0.84 3.92 -4.56
C ASP A 55 -2.03 4.59 -3.83
N GLU A 56 -2.93 3.79 -3.24
CA GLU A 56 -4.05 4.32 -2.44
C GLU A 56 -3.58 4.92 -1.10
N ALA A 57 -2.55 4.33 -0.47
CA ALA A 57 -1.97 4.89 0.74
C ALA A 57 -1.28 6.23 0.46
N ASP A 58 -0.56 6.36 -0.65
CA ASP A 58 0.08 7.59 -1.08
C ASP A 58 -0.97 8.66 -1.40
N LEU A 59 -2.12 8.31 -1.98
CA LEU A 59 -3.26 9.22 -2.15
C LEU A 59 -3.76 9.77 -0.81
N ILE A 60 -3.97 8.90 0.18
CA ILE A 60 -4.40 9.31 1.54
C ILE A 60 -3.35 10.25 2.15
N MET A 61 -2.08 9.84 2.14
CA MET A 61 -1.01 10.56 2.80
C MET A 61 -0.72 11.90 2.12
N ALA A 62 -0.66 11.96 0.80
CA ALA A 62 -0.46 13.20 0.06
C ALA A 62 -1.58 14.21 0.36
N SER A 63 -2.82 13.73 0.46
CA SER A 63 -3.97 14.56 0.79
C SER A 63 -3.89 15.08 2.23
N MET A 64 -3.58 14.22 3.19
CA MET A 64 -3.43 14.61 4.61
C MET A 64 -2.25 15.55 4.83
N ILE A 65 -1.05 15.23 4.31
CA ILE A 65 0.16 16.04 4.48
C ILE A 65 -0.02 17.43 3.90
N LYS A 66 -0.61 17.55 2.70
CA LYS A 66 -0.87 18.83 2.06
C LYS A 66 -1.69 19.77 2.95
N ASP A 67 -2.65 19.22 3.69
CA ASP A 67 -3.47 20.00 4.61
C ASP A 67 -2.80 20.23 5.97
N LEU A 68 -2.03 19.26 6.48
CA LEU A 68 -1.41 19.36 7.81
C LEU A 68 -0.14 20.22 7.84
N PHE A 69 0.67 20.20 6.79
CA PHE A 69 1.98 20.84 6.76
C PHE A 69 1.93 22.37 6.86
N ILE A 70 0.80 22.98 6.49
CA ILE A 70 0.61 24.44 6.52
C ILE A 70 0.04 24.95 7.85
N LEU A 71 -0.26 24.06 8.79
CA LEU A 71 -0.94 24.39 10.04
C LEU A 71 0.06 24.55 11.19
N LYS A 72 -0.33 25.38 12.15
CA LYS A 72 0.33 25.43 13.46
C LYS A 72 -0.24 24.35 14.39
N ASP A 73 0.57 23.85 15.31
CA ASP A 73 0.16 22.86 16.32
C ASP A 73 -1.11 23.28 17.10
N GLY A 74 -1.23 24.58 17.43
CA GLY A 74 -2.41 25.11 18.13
C GLY A 74 -3.70 25.19 17.29
N GLN A 75 -3.64 24.87 16.00
CA GLN A 75 -4.80 24.85 15.10
C GLN A 75 -5.33 23.43 14.85
N ILE A 76 -4.76 22.43 15.52
CA ILE A 76 -5.06 21.01 15.33
C ILE A 76 -5.45 20.40 16.66
N GLU A 77 -6.70 19.91 16.74
CA GLU A 77 -7.18 19.14 17.88
C GLU A 77 -7.43 17.69 17.46
N VAL A 78 -6.92 16.74 18.23
CA VAL A 78 -7.12 15.31 17.98
C VAL A 78 -8.39 14.85 18.70
N GLU A 79 -9.38 14.41 17.94
CA GLU A 79 -10.60 13.78 18.45
C GLU A 79 -10.56 12.27 18.20
N ASN A 80 -10.52 11.51 19.29
CA ASN A 80 -10.65 10.05 19.23
C ASN A 80 -11.92 9.64 19.95
N PHE A 81 -12.85 9.03 19.23
CA PHE A 81 -14.10 8.53 19.82
C PHE A 81 -14.47 7.16 19.27
N CYS A 82 -15.39 6.50 19.97
CA CYS A 82 -15.82 5.15 19.68
C CYS A 82 -17.32 5.14 19.45
N THR A 83 -17.75 4.64 18.29
CA THR A 83 -19.17 4.52 17.93
C THR A 83 -19.42 3.14 17.35
N ASN A 84 -20.39 2.40 17.88
CA ASN A 84 -20.72 1.04 17.42
C ASN A 84 -19.49 0.10 17.35
N ASN A 85 -18.64 0.14 18.38
CA ASN A 85 -17.35 -0.57 18.47
C ASN A 85 -16.32 -0.20 17.41
N LYS A 86 -16.55 0.81 16.56
CA LYS A 86 -15.57 1.34 15.61
C LYS A 86 -14.91 2.59 16.17
N LYS A 87 -13.58 2.61 16.19
CA LYS A 87 -12.79 3.78 16.59
C LYS A 87 -12.72 4.76 15.42
N THR A 88 -13.03 6.01 15.72
CA THR A 88 -12.87 7.16 14.84
C THR A 88 -11.71 8.00 15.36
N SER A 89 -10.82 8.40 14.46
CA SER A 89 -9.64 9.20 14.79
C SER A 89 -9.57 10.36 13.82
N LEU A 90 -9.95 11.54 14.29
CA LEU A 90 -10.10 12.75 13.50
C LEU A 90 -9.21 13.86 14.04
N LEU A 91 -8.74 14.70 13.13
CA LEU A 91 -8.11 15.97 13.39
C LEU A 91 -9.12 17.05 13.04
N ASN A 92 -9.50 17.85 14.04
CA ASN A 92 -10.19 19.11 13.84
C ASN A 92 -9.13 20.15 13.51
N VAL A 93 -9.14 20.60 12.27
CA VAL A 93 -8.21 21.60 11.74
C VAL A 93 -8.94 22.92 11.60
N MET A 94 -8.41 23.99 12.20
CA MET A 94 -8.93 25.34 11.98
C MET A 94 -8.35 25.94 10.69
N LYS A 95 -9.18 26.08 9.65
CA LYS A 95 -8.81 26.65 8.35
C LYS A 95 -9.74 27.81 8.00
N SER A 96 -9.16 29.00 7.77
CA SER A 96 -9.92 30.20 7.37
C SER A 96 -11.12 30.52 8.28
N GLY A 97 -10.97 30.30 9.59
CA GLY A 97 -12.02 30.53 10.59
C GLY A 97 -13.12 29.45 10.66
N LYS A 98 -12.95 28.31 9.98
CA LYS A 98 -13.85 27.15 10.07
C LYS A 98 -13.07 25.90 10.51
N PHE A 99 -13.68 25.09 11.37
CA PHE A 99 -13.16 23.77 11.70
C PHE A 99 -13.53 22.78 10.60
N VAL A 100 -12.51 22.11 10.06
CA VAL A 100 -12.66 21.03 9.07
C VAL A 100 -12.06 19.74 9.63
N LYS A 101 -12.67 18.61 9.28
CA LYS A 101 -12.28 17.30 9.80
C LYS A 101 -11.37 16.58 8.81
N THR A 102 -10.27 16.05 9.32
CA THR A 102 -9.31 15.23 8.56
C THR A 102 -8.95 13.99 9.38
N GLY A 103 -9.17 12.78 8.86
CA GLY A 103 -8.81 11.55 9.55
C GLY A 103 -9.63 10.35 9.10
N PHE A 104 -9.86 9.41 10.01
CA PHE A 104 -10.48 8.12 9.75
C PHE A 104 -11.81 7.99 10.50
N GLU A 105 -12.88 7.76 9.76
CA GLU A 105 -14.23 7.52 10.30
C GLU A 105 -14.79 6.22 9.73
N GLY A 106 -14.68 5.14 10.52
CA GLY A 106 -15.09 3.81 10.07
C GLY A 106 -14.31 3.33 8.85
N GLU A 107 -14.99 3.13 7.71
CA GLU A 107 -14.37 2.72 6.44
C GLU A 107 -13.98 3.90 5.54
N ASN A 108 -14.23 5.14 6.00
CA ASN A 108 -13.99 6.34 5.21
C ASN A 108 -12.77 7.09 5.70
N VAL A 109 -12.08 7.71 4.75
CA VAL A 109 -11.01 8.67 5.01
C VAL A 109 -11.56 10.05 4.68
N LEU A 110 -11.54 10.96 5.65
CA LEU A 110 -11.92 12.35 5.45
C LEU A 110 -10.67 13.21 5.36
N VAL A 111 -10.63 14.12 4.40
CA VAL A 111 -9.61 15.17 4.31
C VAL A 111 -10.30 16.48 3.95
N ASN A 112 -10.09 17.51 4.78
CA ASN A 112 -10.73 18.82 4.63
C ASN A 112 -12.26 18.72 4.52
N GLY A 113 -12.87 17.83 5.31
CA GLY A 113 -14.31 17.56 5.31
C GLY A 113 -14.86 16.75 4.14
N ASN A 114 -14.02 16.35 3.18
CA ASN A 114 -14.43 15.55 2.02
C ASN A 114 -13.97 14.10 2.18
N VAL A 115 -14.80 13.16 1.74
CA VAL A 115 -14.42 11.74 1.68
C VAL A 115 -13.46 11.52 0.50
N ILE A 116 -12.31 10.91 0.76
CA ILE A 116 -11.40 10.46 -0.28
C ILE A 116 -11.98 9.22 -0.95
N ASN A 117 -12.13 9.28 -2.27
CA ASN A 117 -12.48 8.13 -3.08
C ASN A 117 -11.20 7.46 -3.57
N PHE A 118 -11.02 6.19 -3.23
CA PHE A 118 -9.92 5.38 -3.77
C PHE A 118 -10.08 5.20 -5.27
N TYR A 119 -8.96 5.21 -5.99
CA TYR A 119 -8.97 4.92 -7.43
C TYR A 119 -9.36 3.46 -7.68
N ASN A 120 -8.91 2.58 -6.81
CA ASN A 120 -9.24 1.16 -6.78
C ASN A 120 -10.38 0.88 -5.78
N GLN A 121 -11.59 0.63 -6.29
CA GLN A 121 -12.78 0.33 -5.49
C GLN A 121 -12.70 -1.00 -4.72
N ASN A 122 -11.75 -1.86 -5.05
CA ASN A 122 -11.50 -3.11 -4.33
C ASN A 122 -10.62 -2.89 -3.09
N VAL A 123 -10.00 -1.71 -2.96
CA VAL A 123 -9.25 -1.32 -1.78
C VAL A 123 -10.21 -0.69 -0.77
N LYS A 124 -10.05 -1.05 0.51
CA LYS A 124 -10.80 -0.47 1.62
C LYS A 124 -9.88 -0.26 2.81
N ILE A 125 -10.17 0.73 3.64
CA ILE A 125 -9.53 0.82 4.95
C ILE A 125 -10.09 -0.25 5.89
N ILE A 126 -9.24 -0.74 6.78
CA ILE A 126 -9.67 -1.59 7.88
C ILE A 126 -9.98 -0.66 9.06
N PRO A 127 -11.26 -0.56 9.48
CA PRO A 127 -11.60 0.18 10.67
C PRO A 127 -10.98 -0.49 11.89
N THR A 128 -10.69 0.32 12.88
CA THR A 128 -10.21 -0.16 14.16
C THR A 128 -11.41 -0.51 15.05
N ASP A 129 -11.33 -1.64 15.75
CA ASP A 129 -12.24 -1.93 16.86
C ASP A 129 -11.80 -1.23 18.16
N CYS A 130 -12.77 -0.75 18.94
CA CYS A 130 -12.52 -0.03 20.20
C CYS A 130 -11.83 -0.88 21.28
N SER A 131 -11.97 -2.21 21.21
CA SER A 131 -11.32 -3.18 22.13
C SER A 131 -9.94 -3.62 21.63
N SER A 132 -9.51 -3.21 20.45
CA SER A 132 -8.23 -3.60 19.86
C SER A 132 -7.22 -2.46 20.00
N ASN A 133 -5.99 -2.77 20.45
CA ASN A 133 -4.84 -1.89 20.23
C ASN A 133 -4.66 -1.77 18.72
N SER A 134 -5.05 -0.61 18.23
CA SER A 134 -5.59 -0.38 16.90
C SER A 134 -4.53 -0.25 15.79
N PRO A 135 -4.82 -0.70 14.55
CA PRO A 135 -3.95 -0.51 13.38
C PRO A 135 -4.21 0.79 12.60
N THR A 136 -5.28 1.52 12.92
CA THR A 136 -5.61 2.81 12.30
C THR A 136 -5.85 3.87 13.38
N SER A 137 -4.97 4.86 13.47
CA SER A 137 -5.04 5.94 14.46
C SER A 137 -4.14 7.11 14.08
N ILE A 138 -4.53 8.29 14.55
CA ILE A 138 -3.68 9.47 14.55
C ILE A 138 -3.30 9.78 15.99
N THR A 139 -2.00 9.84 16.27
CA THR A 139 -1.45 10.15 17.59
C THR A 139 -0.53 11.35 17.50
N LYS A 140 -0.66 12.28 18.44
CA LYS A 140 0.21 13.44 18.57
C LYS A 140 1.35 13.13 19.55
N ASN A 141 2.56 13.53 19.19
CA ASN A 141 3.70 13.65 20.08
C ASN A 141 3.80 15.11 20.53
N ASP A 142 3.40 15.38 21.77
CA ASP A 142 3.24 16.73 22.33
C ASP A 142 4.57 17.52 22.42
N THR A 143 5.71 16.84 22.37
CA THR A 143 7.02 17.47 22.54
C THR A 143 7.55 18.08 21.24
N GLU A 144 7.14 17.54 20.08
CA GLU A 144 7.79 17.81 18.79
C GLU A 144 6.82 18.34 17.72
N ALA A 145 5.56 18.65 18.09
CA ALA A 145 4.51 19.02 17.13
C ALA A 145 4.43 18.00 15.98
N GLU A 146 4.50 16.73 16.34
CA GLU A 146 4.65 15.62 15.42
C GLU A 146 3.42 14.71 15.51
N TYR A 147 2.87 14.33 14.35
CA TYR A 147 1.65 13.53 14.25
C TYR A 147 1.95 12.22 13.53
N THR A 148 1.78 11.10 14.23
CA THR A 148 1.91 9.76 13.66
C THR A 148 0.55 9.30 13.16
N ILE A 149 0.48 9.01 11.86
CA ILE A 149 -0.69 8.51 11.15
C ILE A 149 -0.42 7.04 10.84
N VAL A 150 -1.19 6.16 11.48
CA VAL A 150 -1.15 4.72 11.24
C VAL A 150 -2.48 4.33 10.59
N PHE A 151 -2.45 3.50 9.56
CA PHE A 151 -3.65 2.90 8.98
C PHE A 151 -3.36 1.58 8.27
N THR A 152 -4.37 0.74 8.09
CA THR A 152 -4.26 -0.51 7.32
C THR A 152 -5.26 -0.54 6.19
N LEU A 153 -4.78 -0.85 4.98
CA LEU A 153 -5.62 -1.08 3.81
C LEU A 153 -5.76 -2.57 3.53
N LYS A 154 -6.92 -2.97 3.02
CA LYS A 154 -7.20 -4.30 2.48
C LYS A 154 -7.57 -4.23 1.01
N LEU A 155 -7.09 -5.20 0.23
CA LEU A 155 -7.48 -5.44 -1.15
C LEU A 155 -8.04 -6.86 -1.28
N ASN A 156 -9.25 -6.96 -1.81
CA ASN A 156 -9.85 -8.25 -2.17
C ASN A 156 -9.59 -8.55 -3.64
N LYS A 157 -8.75 -9.56 -3.91
CA LYS A 157 -8.41 -10.02 -5.27
C LYS A 157 -8.70 -11.52 -5.38
N GLY A 158 -9.78 -11.87 -6.07
CA GLY A 158 -10.32 -13.23 -6.06
C GLY A 158 -10.82 -13.62 -4.66
N ASN A 159 -10.45 -14.81 -4.18
CA ASN A 159 -10.81 -15.30 -2.83
C ASN A 159 -9.76 -14.99 -1.76
N LYS A 160 -8.76 -14.16 -2.06
CA LYS A 160 -7.69 -13.78 -1.12
C LYS A 160 -7.79 -12.31 -0.74
N GLU A 161 -7.84 -12.07 0.55
CA GLU A 161 -7.69 -10.73 1.13
C GLU A 161 -6.20 -10.47 1.39
N HIS A 162 -5.71 -9.34 0.91
CA HIS A 162 -4.36 -8.87 1.15
C HIS A 162 -4.44 -7.61 2.01
N ARG A 163 -3.58 -7.50 3.02
CA ARG A 163 -3.55 -6.37 3.96
C ARG A 163 -2.16 -5.75 4.00
N MET A 164 -2.09 -4.43 4.14
CA MET A 164 -0.83 -3.71 4.32
C MET A 164 -1.02 -2.57 5.32
N LYS A 165 -0.13 -2.51 6.32
CA LYS A 165 -0.07 -1.45 7.32
C LYS A 165 0.83 -0.33 6.80
N PHE A 166 0.36 0.90 6.95
CA PHE A 166 1.08 2.13 6.66
C PHE A 166 1.25 2.92 7.95
N GLU A 167 2.43 3.51 8.09
CA GLU A 167 2.82 4.32 9.22
C GLU A 167 3.64 5.48 8.68
N ASN A 168 3.18 6.69 8.94
CA ASN A 168 3.81 7.91 8.47
C ASN A 168 3.75 8.96 9.57
N THR A 169 4.75 9.82 9.61
CA THR A 169 4.87 10.83 10.64
C THR A 169 5.00 12.21 9.99
N VAL A 170 4.16 13.14 10.43
CA VAL A 170 4.04 14.49 9.87
C VAL A 170 4.42 15.49 10.94
N GLN A 171 5.44 16.30 10.68
CA GLN A 171 5.80 17.44 11.51
C GLN A 171 5.03 18.68 11.04
N VAL A 172 4.42 19.39 11.99
CA VAL A 172 3.71 20.65 11.73
C VAL A 172 4.48 21.84 12.31
N ILE A 173 4.03 23.05 12.03
CA ILE A 173 4.69 24.26 12.53
C ILE A 173 4.45 24.35 14.04
N ALA A 174 5.53 24.29 14.83
CA ALA A 174 5.46 24.50 16.27
C ALA A 174 4.92 25.90 16.58
N ASN A 175 4.09 26.02 17.61
CA ASN A 175 3.73 27.34 18.15
C ASN A 175 5.00 27.97 18.75
N SER A 176 5.62 28.93 18.08
CA SER A 176 6.67 29.74 18.69
C SER A 176 6.05 30.58 19.81
N LYS A 177 6.77 30.71 20.94
CA LYS A 177 6.38 31.55 22.09
C LYS A 177 6.37 33.07 21.79
N GLU A 178 6.43 33.48 20.53
CA GLU A 178 6.52 34.90 20.12
C GLU A 178 5.15 35.57 19.87
N ASP A 179 4.05 34.81 19.88
CA ASP A 179 2.70 35.38 19.69
C ASP A 179 2.05 35.89 21.01
N ALA A 180 2.84 36.08 22.08
CA ALA A 180 2.43 36.68 23.34
C ALA A 180 3.29 37.92 23.65
N GLY A 181 3.06 38.99 22.90
CA GLY A 181 3.60 40.34 23.13
C GLY A 181 2.50 41.38 22.98
#